data_AF-A0A6D2HGJ0-F1
#
_entry.id   AF-A0A6D2HGJ0-F1
#
_cell.length_a   1.000
_cell.length_b   1.000
_cell.length_c   1.000
_cell.angle_alpha   90.00
_cell.angle_beta   90.00
_cell.angle_gamma   90.00
#
_symmetry.space_group_name_H-M   'P 1'
#
loop_
_entity.id
_entity.type
_entity.pdbx_description
1 polymer ?
#
loop_
_entity_poly.entity_id
_entity_poly.type
_entity_poly.pdbx_seq_one_letter_code
_entity_poly.pdbx_strand_id
1 'polypeptide(L)'
;MKVANLRQRFFHSVAPGGLAGDRRGVVPANAFAFSAEQMWQVIKDNKDLDLPAHKVMVATVRCEEIANEKFSHFMENEDWRQLEEASQSAPVTGFGKKLSPILQSCLSEYDTEATYFDEGVRSSKRQQLQEKLLQLVQPAFQDVIGHLRSGTLENFKEAFEKALNAGEGFSSSAHSCAQSCMCQFDKGCEEAVIEQANWDTSKTREKLQRDIDAHIDSARAAKLSELTTLYQSKLNEALAGPVEALLDGANDETWPTIRKLLKREAELAVFGLSNALSGFEMDEATRNKMLTDLENYAQGVVEGKAKEEAGRVLMRMKDRFATIFSHDSDSMPRVWTGKEDIRAITKMSRSASLKLLSVMSVIRLDNELDNVEKILSLALVDSTNNTSSSKSITTADSLASSTWEQVAPTKTLITPVQCKSLWRQFKNETQYTVTQAISAQEANRRNNNWMPPPWAMVALVVLGFNEFMTLLRNPLYIGFFFVVYLVAKAMWVQLDVSAEFRNGALPGLISLSTKLLPTVMNLLRKLAEQGQAPSANSNPQQGTASGVSSSVGSSSSSLNSTETVSNSTKDD
;
A
#
# COMPACT_ATOMS: atom_id res chain seq x y z
N MET A 1 18.24 113.20 -59.50
CA MET A 1 16.95 112.90 -60.19
C MET A 1 16.54 111.43 -60.03
N LYS A 2 16.16 110.94 -58.83
CA LYS A 2 15.60 109.57 -58.67
C LYS A 2 14.36 109.53 -57.75
N VAL A 3 14.35 110.25 -56.63
CA VAL A 3 13.20 110.28 -55.69
C VAL A 3 12.00 111.06 -56.24
N ALA A 4 12.22 112.18 -56.95
CA ALA A 4 11.14 113.00 -57.49
C ALA A 4 10.26 112.25 -58.52
N ASN A 5 10.90 111.43 -59.37
CA ASN A 5 10.20 110.59 -60.34
C ASN A 5 9.40 109.47 -59.63
N LEU A 6 9.97 108.82 -58.61
CA LEU A 6 9.26 107.82 -57.80
C LEU A 6 8.05 108.42 -57.07
N ARG A 7 8.20 109.64 -56.52
CA ARG A 7 7.11 110.38 -55.88
C ARG A 7 5.98 110.67 -56.87
N GLN A 8 6.32 111.08 -58.08
CA GLN A 8 5.34 111.32 -59.14
C GLN A 8 4.61 110.02 -59.57
N ARG A 9 5.32 108.88 -59.60
CA ARG A 9 4.73 107.56 -59.85
C ARG A 9 3.83 107.05 -58.71
N PHE A 10 4.09 107.46 -57.46
CA PHE A 10 3.22 107.16 -56.30
C PHE A 10 1.92 107.96 -56.33
N PHE A 11 1.98 109.25 -56.68
CA PHE A 11 0.79 110.10 -56.81
C PHE A 11 -0.14 109.64 -57.94
N HIS A 12 0.41 109.09 -59.03
CA HIS A 12 -0.35 108.52 -60.15
C HIS A 12 -0.42 106.98 -60.07
N SER A 13 -0.38 106.41 -58.86
CA SER A 13 -0.19 104.97 -58.66
C SER A 13 -1.31 104.07 -59.21
N VAL A 14 -2.54 104.59 -59.32
CA VAL A 14 -3.73 103.85 -59.77
C VAL A 14 -4.00 104.03 -61.28
N ALA A 15 -3.24 104.89 -61.96
CA ALA A 15 -3.34 105.04 -63.41
C ALA A 15 -2.73 103.83 -64.15
N PRO A 16 -3.16 103.52 -65.39
CA PRO A 16 -2.53 102.49 -66.22
C PRO A 16 -1.03 102.76 -66.37
N GLY A 17 -0.17 101.82 -65.93
CA GLY A 17 1.29 101.99 -65.87
C GLY A 17 1.84 102.60 -64.55
N GLY A 18 0.97 102.89 -63.57
CA GLY A 18 1.33 103.31 -62.21
C GLY A 18 1.81 102.16 -61.31
N LEU A 19 2.40 102.51 -60.15
CA LEU A 19 3.01 101.53 -59.22
C LEU A 19 2.04 100.50 -58.63
N ALA A 20 0.75 100.83 -58.52
CA ALA A 20 -0.26 99.98 -57.89
C ALA A 20 -1.20 99.30 -58.90
N GLY A 21 -0.90 99.37 -60.20
CA GLY A 21 -1.77 98.91 -61.28
C GLY A 21 -2.35 97.50 -61.11
N ASP A 22 -3.59 97.34 -61.60
CA ASP A 22 -4.42 96.12 -61.76
C ASP A 22 -4.34 95.03 -60.66
N ARG A 23 -4.10 95.43 -59.40
CA ARG A 23 -4.16 94.51 -58.25
C ARG A 23 -5.62 94.16 -57.92
N ARG A 24 -6.03 92.91 -58.21
CA ARG A 24 -7.40 92.41 -58.04
C ARG A 24 -7.80 92.04 -56.60
N GLY A 25 -6.91 92.21 -55.62
CA GLY A 25 -7.14 91.90 -54.19
C GLY A 25 -7.35 93.15 -53.35
N VAL A 26 -8.33 94.00 -53.69
CA VAL A 26 -8.59 95.25 -52.97
C VAL A 26 -9.43 94.97 -51.73
N VAL A 27 -8.86 95.17 -50.54
CA VAL A 27 -9.58 95.07 -49.26
C VAL A 27 -10.04 96.48 -48.83
N PRO A 28 -11.33 96.68 -48.51
CA PRO A 28 -11.81 97.94 -47.94
C PRO A 28 -11.07 98.33 -46.67
N ALA A 29 -10.83 99.63 -46.46
CA ALA A 29 -10.01 100.11 -45.33
C ALA A 29 -10.55 99.69 -43.95
N ASN A 30 -11.88 99.57 -43.79
CA ASN A 30 -12.52 99.11 -42.56
C ASN A 30 -12.33 97.60 -42.30
N ALA A 31 -12.19 96.78 -43.35
CA ALA A 31 -11.97 95.34 -43.25
C ALA A 31 -10.48 94.96 -43.24
N PHE A 32 -9.60 95.91 -43.54
CA PHE A 32 -8.15 95.66 -43.63
C PHE A 32 -7.57 95.17 -42.29
N ALA A 33 -7.94 95.80 -41.17
CA ALA A 33 -7.43 95.41 -39.85
C ALA A 33 -7.79 93.96 -39.50
N PHE A 34 -9.06 93.59 -39.69
CA PHE A 34 -9.55 92.23 -39.45
C PHE A 34 -8.92 91.21 -40.40
N SER A 35 -8.82 91.54 -41.69
CA SER A 35 -8.19 90.67 -42.69
C SER A 35 -6.69 90.47 -42.39
N ALA A 36 -5.97 91.52 -41.99
CA ALA A 36 -4.58 91.44 -41.59
C ALA A 36 -4.38 90.62 -40.31
N GLU A 37 -5.28 90.75 -39.33
CA GLU A 37 -5.26 89.95 -38.11
C GLU A 37 -5.49 88.46 -38.40
N GLN A 38 -6.46 88.11 -39.24
CA GLN A 38 -6.69 86.72 -39.66
C GLN A 38 -5.51 86.16 -40.47
N MET A 39 -4.96 86.93 -41.40
CA MET A 39 -3.76 86.52 -42.14
C MET A 39 -2.58 86.30 -41.19
N TRP A 40 -2.40 87.18 -40.19
CA TRP A 40 -1.36 87.01 -39.18
C TRP A 40 -1.57 85.78 -38.31
N GLN A 41 -2.82 85.50 -37.92
CA GLN A 41 -3.15 84.30 -37.15
C GLN A 41 -2.85 83.02 -37.94
N VAL A 42 -3.23 82.97 -39.22
CA VAL A 42 -2.88 81.84 -40.11
C VAL A 42 -1.38 81.69 -40.26
N ILE A 43 -0.62 82.78 -40.39
CA ILE A 43 0.85 82.74 -40.48
C ILE A 43 1.46 82.23 -39.17
N LYS A 44 0.96 82.70 -38.02
CA LYS A 44 1.48 82.35 -36.70
C LYS A 44 1.19 80.89 -36.32
N ASP A 45 0.03 80.39 -36.70
CA ASP A 45 -0.40 79.03 -36.35
C ASP A 45 0.10 77.97 -37.35
N ASN A 46 0.71 78.38 -38.46
CA ASN A 46 1.20 77.47 -39.48
C ASN A 46 2.52 76.82 -39.04
N LYS A 47 2.44 75.54 -38.66
CA LYS A 47 3.59 74.72 -38.24
C LYS A 47 4.63 74.52 -39.33
N ASP A 48 4.27 74.62 -40.61
CA ASP A 48 5.22 74.47 -41.73
C ASP A 48 6.11 75.70 -41.90
N LEU A 49 5.71 76.85 -41.34
CA LEU A 49 6.51 78.08 -41.30
C LEU A 49 7.46 78.14 -40.09
N ASP A 50 7.29 77.24 -39.11
CA ASP A 50 8.17 77.10 -37.95
C ASP A 50 9.45 76.34 -38.35
N LEU A 51 10.18 76.93 -39.31
CA LEU A 51 11.45 76.40 -39.78
C LEU A 51 12.48 76.60 -38.66
N PRO A 52 13.08 75.51 -38.13
CA PRO A 52 14.17 75.64 -37.18
C PRO A 52 15.25 76.53 -37.79
N ALA A 53 15.89 77.35 -36.97
CA ALA A 53 17.06 78.10 -37.42
C ALA A 53 18.02 77.12 -38.12
N HIS A 54 18.53 77.47 -39.31
CA HIS A 54 19.36 76.59 -40.14
C HIS A 54 20.48 75.90 -39.33
N LYS A 55 21.04 76.58 -38.32
CA LYS A 55 21.99 76.04 -37.35
C LYS A 55 21.47 74.80 -36.59
N VAL A 56 20.24 74.84 -36.09
CA VAL A 56 19.59 73.75 -35.35
C VAL A 56 19.28 72.58 -36.30
N MET A 57 18.84 72.87 -37.53
CA MET A 57 18.59 71.85 -38.55
C MET A 57 19.87 71.09 -38.90
N VAL A 58 20.97 71.79 -39.19
CA VAL A 58 22.26 71.16 -39.50
C VAL A 58 22.79 70.39 -38.28
N ALA A 59 22.69 70.96 -37.08
CA ALA A 59 23.08 70.28 -35.85
C ALA A 59 22.28 68.97 -35.66
N THR A 60 20.99 68.97 -35.98
CA THR A 60 20.13 67.78 -35.81
C THR A 60 20.58 66.63 -36.68
N VAL A 61 20.82 66.90 -37.97
CA VAL A 61 21.29 65.88 -38.92
C VAL A 61 22.69 65.39 -38.52
N ARG A 62 23.62 66.29 -38.23
CA ARG A 62 25.00 65.91 -37.87
C ARG A 62 25.09 65.15 -36.56
N CYS A 63 24.43 65.61 -35.50
CA CYS A 63 24.38 64.89 -34.22
C CYS A 63 23.72 63.51 -34.37
N GLU A 64 22.79 63.34 -35.29
CA GLU A 64 22.17 62.03 -35.57
C GLU A 64 23.08 61.09 -36.36
N GLU A 65 23.79 61.61 -37.38
CA GLU A 65 24.82 60.86 -38.10
C GLU A 65 25.92 60.36 -37.15
N ILE A 66 26.46 61.25 -36.31
CA ILE A 66 27.48 60.90 -35.30
C ILE A 66 26.93 59.85 -34.35
N ALA A 67 25.70 60.01 -33.83
CA ALA A 67 25.10 59.03 -32.92
C ALA A 67 24.96 57.64 -33.57
N ASN A 68 24.51 57.57 -34.83
CA ASN A 68 24.36 56.31 -35.55
C ASN A 68 25.72 55.67 -35.88
N GLU A 69 26.75 56.47 -36.18
CA GLU A 69 28.12 56.00 -36.38
C GLU A 69 28.68 55.39 -35.09
N LYS A 70 28.58 56.09 -33.95
CA LYS A 70 29.05 55.57 -32.65
C LYS A 70 28.29 54.31 -32.23
N PHE A 71 26.98 54.26 -32.48
CA PHE A 71 26.19 53.05 -32.25
C PHE A 71 26.67 51.87 -33.11
N SER A 72 26.99 52.11 -34.38
CA SER A 72 27.48 51.04 -35.28
C SER A 72 28.87 50.55 -34.84
N HIS A 73 29.77 51.46 -34.47
CA HIS A 73 31.08 51.12 -33.91
C HIS A 73 30.97 50.32 -32.60
N PHE A 74 29.97 50.65 -31.75
CA PHE A 74 29.70 49.87 -30.54
C PHE A 74 29.27 48.43 -30.86
N MET A 75 28.44 48.21 -31.89
CA MET A 75 28.04 46.85 -32.28
C MET A 75 29.21 46.01 -32.82
N GLU A 76 30.19 46.66 -33.46
CA GLU A 76 31.40 46.02 -33.98
C GLU A 76 32.49 45.85 -32.90
N ASN A 77 32.28 46.39 -31.69
CA ASN A 77 33.24 46.30 -30.61
C ASN A 77 33.42 44.84 -30.15
N GLU A 78 34.65 44.35 -30.25
CA GLU A 78 34.99 42.96 -29.92
C GLU A 78 34.76 42.62 -28.44
N ASP A 79 35.06 43.54 -27.53
CA ASP A 79 34.87 43.34 -26.08
C ASP A 79 33.38 43.21 -25.74
N TRP A 80 32.51 44.02 -26.38
CA TRP A 80 31.05 43.89 -26.25
C TRP A 80 30.55 42.55 -26.78
N ARG A 81 30.97 42.13 -27.98
CA ARG A 81 30.52 40.86 -28.58
C ARG A 81 30.91 39.65 -27.75
N GLN A 82 32.13 39.64 -27.20
CA GLN A 82 32.58 38.59 -26.29
C GLN A 82 31.77 38.57 -24.99
N LEU A 83 31.42 39.75 -24.46
CA LEU A 83 30.60 39.87 -23.26
C LEU A 83 29.16 39.38 -23.50
N GLU A 84 28.57 39.72 -24.64
CA GLU A 84 27.25 39.28 -25.07
C GLU A 84 27.21 37.76 -25.25
N GLU A 85 28.17 37.17 -25.95
CA GLU A 85 28.25 35.71 -26.12
C GLU A 85 28.43 34.98 -24.78
N ALA A 86 29.31 35.49 -23.91
CA ALA A 86 29.51 34.94 -22.58
C ALA A 86 28.22 34.99 -21.73
N SER A 87 27.44 36.08 -21.84
CA SER A 87 26.19 36.25 -21.09
C SER A 87 25.11 35.21 -21.43
N GLN A 88 25.11 34.69 -22.66
CA GLN A 88 24.13 33.68 -23.09
C GLN A 88 24.39 32.32 -22.44
N SER A 89 25.66 32.00 -22.14
CA SER A 89 26.06 30.67 -21.66
C SER A 89 26.20 30.57 -20.14
N ALA A 90 26.62 31.65 -19.47
CA ALA A 90 26.99 31.60 -18.06
C ALA A 90 26.83 32.97 -17.36
N PRO A 91 26.75 33.00 -16.02
CA PRO A 91 26.80 34.25 -15.28
C PRO A 91 28.20 34.87 -15.41
N VAL A 92 28.27 36.05 -16.03
CA VAL A 92 29.54 36.75 -16.24
C VAL A 92 29.90 37.57 -15.01
N THR A 93 30.99 37.20 -14.35
CA THR A 93 31.49 37.92 -13.16
C THR A 93 31.92 39.34 -13.54
N GLY A 94 31.46 40.33 -12.78
CA GLY A 94 31.74 41.74 -13.03
C GLY A 94 31.20 42.27 -14.36
N PHE A 95 30.09 41.72 -14.87
CA PHE A 95 29.45 42.17 -16.12
C PHE A 95 29.29 43.70 -16.19
N GLY A 96 28.77 44.31 -15.13
CA GLY A 96 28.56 45.75 -15.07
C GLY A 96 29.86 46.55 -15.10
N LYS A 97 30.89 46.06 -14.41
CA LYS A 97 32.25 46.68 -14.39
C LYS A 97 32.95 46.59 -15.75
N LYS A 98 32.64 45.58 -16.57
CA LYS A 98 33.19 45.43 -17.93
C LYS A 98 32.42 46.26 -18.95
N LEU A 99 31.09 46.32 -18.83
CA LEU A 99 30.22 47.00 -19.79
C LEU A 99 30.18 48.52 -19.60
N SER A 100 30.18 49.00 -18.35
CA SER A 100 30.08 50.44 -18.06
C SER A 100 31.20 51.27 -18.71
N PRO A 101 32.47 50.84 -18.72
CA PRO A 101 33.53 51.55 -19.44
C PRO A 101 33.33 51.59 -20.97
N ILE A 102 32.81 50.51 -21.57
CA ILE A 102 32.56 50.44 -23.02
C ILE A 102 31.45 51.42 -23.41
N LEU A 103 30.35 51.43 -22.64
CA LEU A 103 29.27 52.41 -22.79
C LEU A 103 29.76 53.84 -22.58
N GLN A 104 30.59 54.06 -21.56
CA GLN A 104 31.15 55.38 -21.26
C GLN A 104 32.07 55.89 -22.38
N SER A 105 32.90 55.01 -22.96
CA SER A 105 33.76 55.35 -24.10
C SER A 105 32.92 55.84 -25.27
N CYS A 106 31.90 55.05 -25.67
CA CYS A 106 31.00 55.39 -26.78
C CYS A 106 30.29 56.74 -26.58
N LEU A 107 29.76 56.99 -25.36
CA LEU A 107 29.11 58.27 -25.04
C LEU A 107 30.11 59.44 -25.00
N SER A 108 31.33 59.22 -24.51
CA SER A 108 32.36 60.25 -24.46
C SER A 108 32.88 60.63 -25.86
N GLU A 109 33.02 59.66 -26.76
CA GLU A 109 33.39 59.89 -28.16
C GLU A 109 32.31 60.73 -28.86
N TYR A 110 31.03 60.41 -28.64
CA TYR A 110 29.93 61.26 -29.09
C TYR A 110 30.04 62.69 -28.57
N ASP A 111 30.27 62.85 -27.26
CA ASP A 111 30.35 64.16 -26.61
C ASP A 111 31.49 65.01 -27.21
N THR A 112 32.65 64.39 -27.49
CA THR A 112 33.78 65.08 -28.13
C THR A 112 33.48 65.54 -29.57
N GLU A 113 32.84 64.70 -30.37
CA GLU A 113 32.56 65.00 -31.78
C GLU A 113 31.38 65.97 -31.93
N ALA A 114 30.39 65.88 -31.03
CA ALA A 114 29.22 66.75 -31.03
C ALA A 114 29.43 68.09 -30.32
N THR A 115 30.63 68.37 -29.78
CA THR A 115 30.92 69.53 -28.91
C THR A 115 30.55 70.87 -29.54
N TYR A 116 30.71 71.03 -30.86
CA TYR A 116 30.53 72.29 -31.57
C TYR A 116 29.07 72.60 -31.99
N PHE A 117 28.15 71.66 -31.78
CA PHE A 117 26.76 71.81 -32.17
C PHE A 117 25.90 72.44 -31.08
N ASP A 118 24.64 72.72 -31.43
CA ASP A 118 23.67 73.27 -30.49
C ASP A 118 23.48 72.36 -29.26
N GLU A 119 23.47 72.96 -28.07
CA GLU A 119 23.45 72.23 -26.80
C GLU A 119 22.15 71.45 -26.59
N GLY A 120 21.01 72.00 -26.99
CA GLY A 120 19.72 71.32 -26.88
C GLY A 120 19.67 70.10 -27.79
N VAL A 121 20.17 70.25 -29.03
CA VAL A 121 20.21 69.18 -30.02
C VAL A 121 21.16 68.06 -29.60
N ARG A 122 22.41 68.39 -29.23
CA ARG A 122 23.40 67.37 -28.85
C ARG A 122 22.95 66.60 -27.61
N SER A 123 22.36 67.28 -26.61
CA SER A 123 21.92 66.62 -25.37
C SER A 123 20.75 65.67 -25.63
N SER A 124 19.80 66.09 -26.48
CA SER A 124 18.67 65.26 -26.90
C SER A 124 19.13 64.03 -27.68
N LYS A 125 20.05 64.20 -28.64
CA LYS A 125 20.59 63.10 -29.45
C LYS A 125 21.49 62.17 -28.63
N ARG A 126 22.26 62.69 -27.68
CA ARG A 126 23.02 61.91 -26.69
C ARG A 126 22.11 61.01 -25.87
N GLN A 127 20.99 61.53 -25.38
CA GLN A 127 20.02 60.74 -24.63
C GLN A 127 19.40 59.63 -25.49
N GLN A 128 19.02 59.94 -26.74
CA GLN A 128 18.52 58.93 -27.69
C GLN A 128 19.57 57.83 -27.97
N LEU A 129 20.85 58.19 -28.10
CA LEU A 129 21.93 57.22 -28.25
C LEU A 129 22.06 56.33 -27.01
N GLN A 130 22.08 56.93 -25.82
CA GLN A 130 22.14 56.18 -24.56
C GLN A 130 20.97 55.21 -24.43
N GLU A 131 19.74 55.64 -24.72
CA GLU A 131 18.55 54.78 -24.68
C GLU A 131 18.65 53.60 -25.67
N LYS A 132 19.12 53.85 -26.91
CA LYS A 132 19.36 52.78 -27.90
C LYS A 132 20.42 51.77 -27.44
N LEU A 133 21.53 52.26 -26.88
CA LEU A 133 22.59 51.38 -26.34
C LEU A 133 22.06 50.54 -25.18
N LEU A 134 21.30 51.14 -24.27
CA LEU A 134 20.69 50.42 -23.16
C LEU A 134 19.69 49.37 -23.63
N GLN A 135 18.89 49.65 -24.68
CA GLN A 135 18.00 48.65 -25.28
C GLN A 135 18.75 47.48 -25.91
N LEU A 136 19.91 47.74 -26.53
CA LEU A 136 20.76 46.70 -27.12
C LEU A 136 21.36 45.78 -26.05
N VAL A 137 21.85 46.34 -24.95
CA VAL A 137 22.56 45.57 -23.91
C VAL A 137 21.64 44.94 -22.87
N GLN A 138 20.36 45.35 -22.83
CA GLN A 138 19.37 44.87 -21.86
C GLN A 138 19.14 43.34 -21.89
N PRO A 139 19.03 42.66 -23.06
CA PRO A 139 18.87 41.21 -23.10
C PRO A 139 20.04 40.46 -22.43
N ALA A 140 21.29 40.85 -22.73
CA ALA A 140 22.47 40.25 -22.10
C ALA A 140 22.48 40.42 -20.58
N PHE A 141 22.06 41.57 -20.06
CA PHE A 141 21.89 41.76 -18.62
C PHE A 141 20.82 40.85 -18.03
N GLN A 142 19.67 40.71 -18.70
CA GLN A 142 18.61 39.80 -18.25
C GLN A 142 19.10 38.34 -18.22
N ASP A 143 19.91 37.92 -19.19
CA ASP A 143 20.50 36.59 -19.24
C ASP A 143 21.47 36.37 -18.07
N VAL A 144 22.39 37.31 -17.79
CA VAL A 144 23.32 37.22 -16.64
C VAL A 144 22.56 37.09 -15.32
N ILE A 145 21.53 37.91 -15.11
CA ILE A 145 20.72 37.88 -13.89
C ILE A 145 19.89 36.59 -13.81
N GLY A 146 19.38 36.09 -14.94
CA GLY A 146 18.69 34.82 -15.05
C GLY A 146 19.58 33.63 -14.65
N HIS A 147 20.80 33.59 -15.18
CA HIS A 147 21.80 32.57 -14.88
C HIS A 147 22.33 32.65 -13.45
N LEU A 148 22.52 33.86 -12.92
CA LEU A 148 22.89 34.04 -11.52
C LEU A 148 21.81 33.46 -10.59
N ARG A 149 20.54 33.70 -10.90
CA ARG A 149 19.40 33.19 -10.14
C ARG A 149 19.31 31.66 -10.20
N SER A 150 19.44 31.05 -11.38
CA SER A 150 19.41 29.59 -11.51
C SER A 150 20.60 28.95 -10.80
N GLY A 151 21.81 29.46 -11.00
CA GLY A 151 23.02 28.94 -10.37
C GLY A 151 23.00 29.05 -8.84
N THR A 152 22.56 30.19 -8.29
CA THR A 152 22.42 30.36 -6.83
C THR A 152 21.35 29.44 -6.24
N LEU A 153 20.23 29.25 -6.94
CA LEU A 153 19.18 28.32 -6.50
C LEU A 153 19.64 26.86 -6.50
N GLU A 154 20.36 26.40 -7.52
CA GLU A 154 20.92 25.04 -7.54
C GLU A 154 21.96 24.85 -6.43
N ASN A 155 22.87 25.81 -6.23
CA ASN A 155 23.80 25.79 -5.11
C ASN A 155 23.09 25.71 -3.75
N PHE A 156 21.96 26.43 -3.60
CA PHE A 156 21.13 26.33 -2.40
C PHE A 156 20.60 24.92 -2.21
N LYS A 157 20.03 24.29 -3.24
CA LYS A 157 19.48 22.93 -3.16
C LYS A 157 20.56 21.93 -2.74
N GLU A 158 21.72 21.97 -3.39
CA GLU A 158 22.85 21.08 -3.08
C GLU A 158 23.37 21.28 -1.65
N ALA A 159 23.58 22.54 -1.24
CA ALA A 159 24.06 22.87 0.10
C ALA A 159 23.04 22.46 1.17
N PHE A 160 21.75 22.69 0.91
CA PHE A 160 20.68 22.34 1.82
C PHE A 160 20.54 20.82 1.97
N GLU A 161 20.55 20.06 0.87
CA GLU A 161 20.52 18.60 0.92
C GLU A 161 21.72 18.02 1.67
N LYS A 162 22.93 18.57 1.43
CA LYS A 162 24.14 18.18 2.15
C LYS A 162 24.03 18.43 3.65
N ALA A 163 23.49 19.58 4.07
CA ALA A 163 23.27 19.91 5.48
C ALA A 163 22.27 18.95 6.15
N LEU A 164 21.18 18.61 5.45
CA LEU A 164 20.20 17.63 5.94
C LEU A 164 20.83 16.23 6.10
N ASN A 165 21.66 15.81 5.14
CA ASN A 165 22.36 14.52 5.21
C ASN A 165 23.44 14.47 6.30
N ALA A 166 23.98 15.63 6.70
CA ALA A 166 24.91 15.75 7.83
C ALA A 166 24.22 15.66 9.21
N GLY A 167 22.88 15.61 9.24
CA GLY A 167 22.10 15.55 10.48
C GLY A 167 21.95 16.90 11.18
N GLU A 168 22.18 18.00 10.46
CA GLU A 168 21.89 19.34 10.98
C GLU A 168 20.38 19.57 11.12
N GLY A 169 19.99 20.50 12.00
CA GLY A 169 18.58 20.82 12.23
C GLY A 169 17.93 21.44 10.99
N PHE A 170 16.75 20.95 10.60
CA PHE A 170 16.06 21.35 9.36
C PHE A 170 15.91 22.88 9.24
N SER A 171 15.30 23.54 10.23
CA SER A 171 15.08 24.99 10.20
C SER A 171 16.37 25.80 10.23
N SER A 172 17.36 25.38 11.04
CA SER A 172 18.66 26.06 11.10
C SER A 172 19.40 25.99 9.76
N SER A 173 19.42 24.82 9.12
CA SER A 173 20.07 24.65 7.82
C SER A 173 19.30 25.37 6.72
N ALA A 174 17.96 25.34 6.73
CA ALA A 174 17.14 26.08 5.78
C ALA A 174 17.42 27.59 5.87
N HIS A 175 17.44 28.16 7.07
CA HIS A 175 17.70 29.58 7.29
C HIS A 175 19.13 29.97 6.87
N SER A 176 20.14 29.21 7.32
CA SER A 176 21.54 29.47 7.00
C SER A 176 21.82 29.37 5.49
N CYS A 177 21.33 28.31 4.84
CA CYS A 177 21.48 28.13 3.40
C CYS A 177 20.74 29.20 2.61
N ALA A 178 19.50 29.56 3.00
CA ALA A 178 18.73 30.61 2.34
C ALA A 178 19.42 31.97 2.47
N GLN A 179 19.88 32.34 3.68
CA GLN A 179 20.60 33.59 3.90
C GLN A 179 21.90 33.64 3.09
N SER A 180 22.67 32.56 3.06
CA SER A 180 23.88 32.46 2.24
C SER A 180 23.57 32.59 0.75
N CYS A 181 22.52 31.94 0.26
CA CYS A 181 22.07 32.03 -1.13
C CYS A 181 21.69 33.47 -1.51
N MET A 182 20.88 34.13 -0.68
CA MET A 182 20.48 35.52 -0.91
C MET A 182 21.67 36.47 -0.90
N CYS A 183 22.63 36.29 0.01
CA CYS A 183 23.86 37.10 0.03
C CYS A 183 24.72 36.90 -1.23
N GLN A 184 24.82 35.67 -1.73
CA GLN A 184 25.55 35.38 -2.97
C GLN A 184 24.87 36.02 -4.18
N PHE A 185 23.54 35.95 -4.24
CA PHE A 185 22.75 36.60 -5.29
C PHE A 185 22.90 38.12 -5.25
N ASP A 186 22.73 38.73 -4.06
CA ASP A 186 22.84 40.18 -3.88
C ASP A 186 24.23 40.69 -4.31
N LYS A 187 25.30 39.99 -3.91
CA LYS A 187 26.68 40.29 -4.36
C LYS A 187 26.84 40.17 -5.89
N GLY A 188 26.29 39.12 -6.49
CA GLY A 188 26.34 38.94 -7.94
C GLY A 188 25.57 40.03 -8.70
N CYS A 189 24.44 40.49 -8.14
CA CYS A 189 23.69 41.63 -8.69
C CYS A 189 24.48 42.93 -8.61
N GLU A 190 25.14 43.24 -7.49
CA GLU A 190 26.00 44.42 -7.34
C GLU A 190 27.11 44.47 -8.42
N GLU A 191 27.69 43.32 -8.77
CA GLU A 191 28.71 43.21 -9.80
C GLU A 191 28.16 43.33 -11.24
N ALA A 192 26.85 43.13 -11.42
CA ALA A 192 26.15 43.24 -12.69
C ALA A 192 25.55 44.63 -12.97
N VAL A 193 25.48 45.52 -11.95
CA VAL A 193 24.94 46.87 -12.11
C VAL A 193 25.77 47.69 -13.12
N ILE A 194 25.08 48.33 -14.06
CA ILE A 194 25.66 49.24 -15.05
C ILE A 194 25.43 50.68 -14.57
N GLU A 195 26.48 51.50 -14.55
CA GLU A 195 26.40 52.89 -14.04
C GLU A 195 25.43 53.77 -14.85
N GLN A 196 25.32 53.50 -16.15
CA GLN A 196 24.46 54.25 -17.07
C GLN A 196 22.98 53.83 -17.00
N ALA A 197 22.61 52.80 -16.24
CA ALA A 197 21.25 52.26 -16.18
C ALA A 197 20.75 52.07 -14.74
N ASN A 198 19.50 52.50 -14.48
CA ASN A 198 18.80 52.25 -13.22
C ASN A 198 17.90 51.01 -13.33
N TRP A 199 18.47 49.85 -13.69
CA TRP A 199 17.70 48.61 -13.82
C TRP A 199 17.44 47.97 -12.45
N ASP A 200 16.18 47.60 -12.23
CA ASP A 200 15.72 47.03 -10.97
C ASP A 200 15.86 45.50 -10.94
N THR A 201 16.66 44.99 -10.00
CA THR A 201 16.85 43.55 -9.76
C THR A 201 15.92 42.99 -8.68
N SER A 202 15.13 43.85 -8.01
CA SER A 202 14.28 43.46 -6.88
C SER A 202 13.27 42.36 -7.25
N LYS A 203 12.64 42.45 -8.42
CA LYS A 203 11.69 41.44 -8.91
C LYS A 203 12.32 40.06 -9.06
N THR A 204 13.57 39.99 -9.53
CA THR A 204 14.30 38.73 -9.67
C THR A 204 14.68 38.18 -8.29
N ARG A 205 15.10 39.07 -7.38
CA ARG A 205 15.39 38.73 -5.98
C ARG A 205 14.18 38.15 -5.25
N GLU A 206 13.02 38.80 -5.38
CA GLU A 206 11.76 38.31 -4.81
C GLU A 206 11.35 36.97 -5.42
N LYS A 207 11.59 36.76 -6.72
CA LYS A 207 11.35 35.47 -7.37
C LYS A 207 12.27 34.38 -6.81
N LEU A 208 13.56 34.68 -6.59
CA LEU A 208 14.49 33.74 -5.98
C LEU A 208 14.04 33.35 -4.57
N GLN A 209 13.68 34.34 -3.74
CA GLN A 209 13.19 34.11 -2.38
C GLN A 209 11.97 33.18 -2.40
N ARG A 210 10.99 33.44 -3.27
CA ARG A 210 9.80 32.58 -3.41
C ARG A 210 10.14 31.16 -3.84
N ASP A 211 11.09 30.99 -4.76
CA ASP A 211 11.51 29.65 -5.22
C ASP A 211 12.26 28.88 -4.11
N ILE A 212 13.06 29.58 -3.29
CA ILE A 212 13.72 29.02 -2.09
C ILE A 212 12.67 28.58 -1.08
N ASP A 213 11.73 29.46 -0.73
CA ASP A 213 10.69 29.18 0.26
C ASP A 213 9.81 28.00 -0.20
N ALA A 214 9.42 27.97 -1.47
CA ALA A 214 8.67 26.86 -2.05
C ALA A 214 9.45 25.53 -1.98
N HIS A 215 10.76 25.56 -2.21
CA HIS A 215 11.60 24.37 -2.08
C HIS A 215 11.72 23.92 -0.62
N ILE A 216 11.88 24.84 0.32
CA ILE A 216 11.91 24.56 1.76
C ILE A 216 10.58 23.93 2.20
N ASP A 217 9.44 24.47 1.77
CA ASP A 217 8.12 23.95 2.11
C ASP A 217 7.90 22.53 1.56
N SER A 218 8.31 22.29 0.31
CA SER A 218 8.27 20.97 -0.31
C SER A 218 9.15 19.96 0.45
N ALA A 219 10.40 20.33 0.75
CA ALA A 219 11.31 19.50 1.52
C ALA A 219 10.80 19.24 2.94
N ARG A 220 10.18 20.24 3.57
CA ARG A 220 9.55 20.12 4.89
C ARG A 220 8.44 19.08 4.85
N ALA A 221 7.51 19.20 3.90
CA ALA A 221 6.41 18.25 3.74
C ALA A 221 6.91 16.81 3.50
N ALA A 222 7.92 16.64 2.63
CA ALA A 222 8.53 15.35 2.35
C ALA A 222 9.15 14.73 3.62
N LYS A 223 9.97 15.49 4.36
CA LYS A 223 10.63 15.01 5.59
C LYS A 223 9.65 14.71 6.72
N LEU A 224 8.58 15.50 6.86
CA LEU A 224 7.53 15.23 7.83
C LEU A 224 6.75 13.94 7.50
N SER A 225 6.50 13.69 6.20
CA SER A 225 5.88 12.44 5.77
C SER A 225 6.78 11.22 6.04
N GLU A 226 8.09 11.36 5.82
CA GLU A 226 9.10 10.34 6.11
C GLU A 226 9.16 10.03 7.62
N LEU A 227 9.21 11.06 8.47
CA LEU A 227 9.18 10.89 9.93
C LEU A 227 7.88 10.23 10.40
N THR A 228 6.74 10.67 9.87
CA THR A 228 5.43 10.10 10.24
C THR A 228 5.37 8.61 9.90
N THR A 229 5.77 8.23 8.68
CA THR A 229 5.79 6.82 8.24
C THR A 229 6.80 5.99 9.03
N LEU A 230 7.96 6.54 9.40
CA LEU A 230 8.96 5.89 10.25
C LEU A 230 8.39 5.56 11.63
N TYR A 231 7.74 6.52 12.30
CA TYR A 231 7.14 6.30 13.62
C TYR A 231 5.91 5.40 13.56
N GLN A 232 5.09 5.49 12.51
CA GLN A 232 3.99 4.56 12.26
C GLN A 232 4.50 3.12 12.08
N SER A 233 5.56 2.92 11.30
CA SER A 233 6.18 1.60 11.09
C SER A 233 6.71 1.01 12.40
N LYS A 234 7.48 1.80 13.18
CA LYS A 234 7.98 1.38 14.51
C LYS A 234 6.85 0.99 15.45
N LEU A 235 5.77 1.77 15.45
CA LEU A 235 4.60 1.52 16.30
C LEU A 235 3.85 0.26 15.87
N ASN A 236 3.70 0.05 14.56
CA ASN A 236 3.12 -1.17 14.03
C ASN A 236 3.95 -2.41 14.41
N GLU A 237 5.28 -2.35 14.28
CA GLU A 237 6.18 -3.45 14.69
C GLU A 237 6.08 -3.73 16.19
N ALA A 238 6.06 -2.69 17.03
CA ALA A 238 5.98 -2.82 18.48
C ALA A 238 4.62 -3.31 19.00
N LEU A 239 3.53 -3.02 18.28
CA LEU A 239 2.16 -3.38 18.70
C LEU A 239 1.65 -4.66 18.05
N ALA A 240 1.85 -4.86 16.75
CA ALA A 240 1.17 -5.91 15.99
C ALA A 240 1.45 -7.32 16.52
N GLY A 241 2.73 -7.67 16.70
CA GLY A 241 3.14 -8.99 17.18
C GLY A 241 2.69 -9.28 18.62
N PRO A 242 2.98 -8.38 19.59
CA PRO A 242 2.55 -8.58 20.97
C PRO A 242 1.02 -8.61 21.14
N VAL A 243 0.27 -7.81 20.39
CA VAL A 243 -1.20 -7.84 20.42
C VAL A 243 -1.73 -9.17 19.89
N GLU A 244 -1.18 -9.68 18.79
CA GLU A 244 -1.53 -10.99 18.25
C GLU A 244 -1.28 -12.11 19.27
N ALA A 245 -0.11 -12.11 19.91
CA ALA A 245 0.23 -13.09 20.95
C ALA A 245 -0.69 -13.01 22.18
N LEU A 246 -1.06 -11.81 22.62
CA LEU A 246 -1.97 -11.60 23.75
C LEU A 246 -3.40 -12.04 23.42
N LEU A 247 -3.84 -11.85 22.17
CA LEU A 247 -5.14 -12.31 21.69
C LEU A 247 -5.18 -13.83 21.50
N ASP A 248 -4.08 -14.46 21.09
CA ASP A 248 -4.00 -15.93 21.03
C ASP A 248 -4.19 -16.58 22.41
N GLY A 249 -3.54 -16.01 23.44
CA GLY A 249 -3.65 -16.46 24.82
C GLY A 249 -4.98 -16.11 25.53
N ALA A 250 -5.92 -15.47 24.83
CA ALA A 250 -7.13 -14.80 25.34
C ALA A 250 -7.56 -15.24 26.75
N ASN A 251 -7.49 -14.28 27.68
CA ASN A 251 -7.91 -14.40 29.07
C ASN A 251 -8.49 -13.07 29.57
N ASP A 252 -8.90 -13.04 30.83
CA ASP A 252 -9.56 -11.88 31.45
C ASP A 252 -8.60 -10.66 31.54
N GLU A 253 -7.27 -10.88 31.51
CA GLU A 253 -6.21 -9.88 31.57
C GLU A 253 -5.69 -9.41 30.18
N THR A 254 -6.18 -9.99 29.08
CA THR A 254 -5.73 -9.68 27.72
C THR A 254 -5.90 -8.19 27.38
N TRP A 255 -7.11 -7.65 27.52
CA TRP A 255 -7.41 -6.25 27.22
C TRP A 255 -6.72 -5.25 28.17
N PRO A 256 -6.68 -5.47 29.50
CA PRO A 256 -5.85 -4.68 30.41
C PRO A 256 -4.37 -4.62 30.02
N THR A 257 -3.80 -5.75 29.58
CA THR A 257 -2.40 -5.83 29.16
C THR A 257 -2.17 -5.11 27.83
N ILE A 258 -3.07 -5.27 26.86
CA ILE A 258 -3.05 -4.54 25.57
C ILE A 258 -3.14 -3.03 25.81
N ARG A 259 -4.00 -2.57 26.72
CA ARG A 259 -4.09 -1.15 27.12
C ARG A 259 -2.77 -0.60 27.63
N LYS A 260 -2.12 -1.32 28.56
CA LYS A 260 -0.84 -0.91 29.14
C LYS A 260 0.25 -0.84 28.07
N LEU A 261 0.27 -1.82 27.17
CA LEU A 261 1.20 -1.85 26.03
C LEU A 261 0.95 -0.68 25.07
N LEU A 262 -0.30 -0.49 24.63
CA LEU A 262 -0.70 0.60 23.75
C LEU A 262 -0.32 1.95 24.33
N LYS A 263 -0.65 2.20 25.60
CA LYS A 263 -0.30 3.45 26.28
C LYS A 263 1.22 3.68 26.31
N ARG A 264 1.99 2.67 26.72
CA ARG A 264 3.46 2.77 26.80
C ARG A 264 4.08 3.07 25.43
N GLU A 265 3.72 2.29 24.42
CA GLU A 265 4.32 2.43 23.08
C GLU A 265 3.84 3.69 22.37
N ALA A 266 2.57 4.09 22.54
CA ALA A 266 2.07 5.35 22.02
C ALA A 266 2.77 6.55 22.67
N GLU A 267 2.91 6.59 24.00
CA GLU A 267 3.62 7.67 24.71
C GLU A 267 5.08 7.76 24.27
N LEU A 268 5.78 6.63 24.09
CA LEU A 268 7.15 6.59 23.59
C LEU A 268 7.26 7.10 22.15
N ALA A 269 6.34 6.68 21.28
CA ALA A 269 6.32 7.11 19.88
C ALA A 269 5.96 8.60 19.74
N VAL A 270 4.99 9.10 20.51
CA VAL A 270 4.61 10.51 20.57
C VAL A 270 5.75 11.37 21.11
N PHE A 271 6.44 10.93 22.17
CA PHE A 271 7.62 11.62 22.69
C PHE A 271 8.75 11.68 21.66
N GLY A 272 9.05 10.55 21.00
CA GLY A 272 10.06 10.48 19.95
C GLY A 272 9.73 11.38 18.76
N LEU A 273 8.49 11.33 18.25
CA LEU A 273 8.05 12.18 17.15
C LEU A 273 8.07 13.66 17.55
N SER A 274 7.55 14.02 18.73
CA SER A 274 7.58 15.39 19.24
C SER A 274 9.00 15.97 19.30
N ASN A 275 9.97 15.18 19.79
CA ASN A 275 11.36 15.57 19.81
C ASN A 275 11.93 15.76 18.38
N ALA A 276 11.61 14.87 17.45
CA ALA A 276 12.03 14.99 16.05
C ALA A 276 11.41 16.20 15.34
N LEU A 277 10.17 16.57 15.69
CA LEU A 277 9.46 17.73 15.13
C LEU A 277 9.99 19.09 15.63
N SER A 278 10.74 19.11 16.74
CA SER A 278 11.23 20.36 17.35
C SER A 278 12.11 21.20 16.40
N GLY A 279 12.79 20.55 15.45
CA GLY A 279 13.68 21.20 14.48
C GLY A 279 13.02 21.77 13.21
N PHE A 280 11.69 21.71 13.08
CA PHE A 280 10.98 22.06 11.84
C PHE A 280 10.19 23.39 11.89
N GLU A 281 10.23 24.12 13.01
CA GLU A 281 9.53 25.41 13.22
C GLU A 281 8.08 25.42 12.70
N MET A 282 7.29 24.47 13.18
CA MET A 282 5.89 24.31 12.78
C MET A 282 4.93 24.95 13.77
N ASP A 283 3.75 25.31 13.28
CA ASP A 283 2.64 25.77 14.11
C ASP A 283 2.21 24.68 15.10
N GLU A 284 1.80 25.13 16.29
CA GLU A 284 1.46 24.23 17.39
C GLU A 284 0.24 23.37 17.07
N ALA A 285 -0.71 23.88 16.28
CA ALA A 285 -1.92 23.15 15.90
C ALA A 285 -1.61 21.97 14.97
N THR A 286 -0.79 22.15 13.94
CA THR A 286 -0.35 21.10 13.02
C THR A 286 0.52 20.09 13.74
N ARG A 287 1.42 20.54 14.64
CA ARG A 287 2.23 19.64 15.47
C ARG A 287 1.32 18.74 16.32
N ASN A 288 0.39 19.32 17.06
CA ASN A 288 -0.54 18.55 17.90
C ASN A 288 -1.40 17.61 17.07
N LYS A 289 -1.87 18.05 15.90
CA LYS A 289 -2.60 17.19 14.96
C LYS A 289 -1.80 15.95 14.55
N MET A 290 -0.52 16.10 14.19
CA MET A 290 0.34 14.97 13.82
C MET A 290 0.55 14.00 14.99
N LEU A 291 0.67 14.52 16.23
CA LEU A 291 0.78 13.67 17.42
C LEU A 291 -0.54 12.91 17.69
N THR A 292 -1.69 13.57 17.60
CA THR A 292 -3.00 12.91 17.73
C THR A 292 -3.22 11.89 16.62
N ASP A 293 -2.82 12.18 15.39
CA ASP A 293 -2.91 11.24 14.26
C ASP A 293 -2.05 9.99 14.49
N LEU A 294 -0.88 10.12 15.13
CA LEU A 294 -0.05 8.99 15.52
C LEU A 294 -0.69 8.15 16.64
N GLU A 295 -1.31 8.78 17.64
CA GLU A 295 -2.07 8.09 18.69
C GLU A 295 -3.27 7.33 18.11
N ASN A 296 -4.01 7.96 17.20
CA ASN A 296 -5.12 7.34 16.48
C ASN A 296 -4.64 6.18 15.60
N TYR A 297 -3.48 6.31 14.96
CA TYR A 297 -2.85 5.21 14.22
C TYR A 297 -2.53 4.03 15.14
N ALA A 298 -1.98 4.28 16.34
CA ALA A 298 -1.71 3.25 17.34
C ALA A 298 -2.97 2.46 17.70
N GLN A 299 -4.07 3.17 17.97
CA GLN A 299 -5.37 2.57 18.23
C GLN A 299 -5.84 1.75 17.02
N GLY A 300 -5.73 2.32 15.81
CA GLY A 300 -6.10 1.65 14.56
C GLY A 300 -5.32 0.35 14.31
N VAL A 301 -4.04 0.27 14.67
CA VAL A 301 -3.24 -0.97 14.59
C VAL A 301 -3.82 -2.04 15.50
N VAL A 302 -4.13 -1.70 16.76
CA VAL A 302 -4.73 -2.65 17.71
C VAL A 302 -6.11 -3.09 17.25
N GLU A 303 -6.95 -2.16 16.78
CA GLU A 303 -8.27 -2.49 16.25
C GLU A 303 -8.20 -3.38 15.01
N GLY A 304 -7.26 -3.09 14.10
CA GLY A 304 -7.02 -3.88 12.89
C GLY A 304 -6.61 -5.32 13.23
N LYS A 305 -5.67 -5.48 14.17
CA LYS A 305 -5.21 -6.79 14.64
C LYS A 305 -6.30 -7.55 15.39
N ALA A 306 -7.09 -6.85 16.20
CA ALA A 306 -8.23 -7.45 16.88
C ALA A 306 -9.30 -7.95 15.90
N LYS A 307 -9.57 -7.21 14.81
CA LYS A 307 -10.47 -7.65 13.73
C LYS A 307 -9.94 -8.87 13.00
N GLU A 308 -8.64 -8.91 12.71
CA GLU A 308 -7.99 -10.05 12.06
C GLU A 308 -8.11 -11.32 12.92
N GLU A 309 -7.80 -11.24 14.21
CA GLU A 309 -7.88 -12.37 15.14
C GLU A 309 -9.33 -12.79 15.45
N ALA A 310 -10.27 -11.84 15.52
CA ALA A 310 -11.69 -12.15 15.63
C ALA A 310 -12.20 -12.97 14.43
N GLY A 311 -11.64 -12.77 13.23
CA GLY A 311 -11.93 -13.59 12.06
C GLY A 311 -11.47 -15.06 12.22
N ARG A 312 -10.45 -15.31 13.05
CA ARG A 312 -9.89 -16.64 13.33
C ARG A 312 -10.44 -17.28 14.61
N VAL A 313 -11.41 -16.63 15.27
CA VAL A 313 -11.93 -17.04 16.59
C VAL A 313 -12.37 -18.51 16.66
N LEU A 314 -13.02 -19.04 15.61
CA LEU A 314 -13.51 -20.43 15.61
C LEU A 314 -12.36 -21.44 15.71
N MET A 315 -11.27 -21.19 14.97
CA MET A 315 -10.06 -22.03 15.01
C MET A 315 -9.44 -21.98 16.41
N ARG A 316 -9.24 -20.77 16.95
CA ARG A 316 -8.67 -20.55 18.29
C ARG A 316 -9.51 -21.20 19.38
N MET A 317 -10.84 -21.12 19.28
CA MET A 317 -11.76 -21.80 20.20
C MET A 317 -11.58 -23.32 20.17
N LYS A 318 -11.37 -23.92 18.98
CA LYS A 318 -11.12 -25.35 18.81
C LYS A 318 -9.77 -25.76 19.36
N ASP A 319 -8.72 -24.98 19.13
CA ASP A 319 -7.38 -25.25 19.65
C ASP A 319 -7.37 -25.17 21.18
N ARG A 320 -8.05 -24.17 21.75
CA ARG A 320 -8.24 -24.06 23.21
C ARG A 320 -9.04 -25.23 23.77
N PHE A 321 -10.08 -25.66 23.06
CA PHE A 321 -10.88 -26.83 23.44
C PHE A 321 -10.03 -28.10 23.42
N ALA A 322 -9.31 -28.35 22.33
CA ALA A 322 -8.46 -29.52 22.15
C ALA A 322 -7.38 -29.56 23.22
N THR A 323 -6.69 -28.45 23.47
CA THR A 323 -5.64 -28.35 24.49
C THR A 323 -6.16 -28.78 25.86
N ILE A 324 -7.30 -28.25 26.31
CA ILE A 324 -7.87 -28.56 27.65
C ILE A 324 -8.52 -29.95 27.68
N PHE A 325 -9.13 -30.39 26.57
CA PHE A 325 -9.86 -31.65 26.50
C PHE A 325 -8.94 -32.86 26.36
N SER A 326 -7.92 -32.77 25.49
CA SER A 326 -7.00 -33.86 25.18
C SER A 326 -5.77 -33.91 26.05
N HIS A 327 -5.51 -32.92 26.91
CA HIS A 327 -4.38 -32.93 27.84
C HIS A 327 -4.84 -32.95 29.30
N ASP A 328 -4.00 -33.46 30.18
CA ASP A 328 -4.14 -33.35 31.62
C ASP A 328 -3.55 -32.06 32.20
N SER A 329 -3.56 -31.92 33.52
CA SER A 329 -2.98 -30.75 34.21
C SER A 329 -1.48 -30.60 33.98
N ASP A 330 -0.80 -31.69 33.63
CA ASP A 330 0.65 -31.75 33.42
C ASP A 330 1.00 -31.62 31.92
N SER A 331 0.01 -31.20 31.09
CA SER A 331 0.13 -31.06 29.64
C SER A 331 0.44 -32.36 28.90
N MET A 332 0.18 -33.52 29.51
CA MET A 332 0.36 -34.83 28.86
C MET A 332 -0.92 -35.26 28.16
N PRO A 333 -0.84 -35.95 27.00
CA PRO A 333 -2.03 -36.46 26.31
C PRO A 333 -2.87 -37.37 27.21
N ARG A 334 -4.14 -37.01 27.38
CA ARG A 334 -5.09 -37.68 28.26
C ARG A 334 -5.50 -39.03 27.66
N VAL A 335 -5.33 -40.07 28.47
CA VAL A 335 -5.83 -41.42 28.15
C VAL A 335 -7.16 -41.65 28.87
N TRP A 336 -8.16 -42.15 28.16
CA TRP A 336 -9.50 -42.39 28.71
C TRP A 336 -9.54 -43.72 29.47
N THR A 337 -9.18 -43.69 30.76
CA THR A 337 -9.06 -44.91 31.60
C THR A 337 -10.34 -45.30 32.32
N GLY A 338 -11.38 -44.44 32.29
CA GLY A 338 -12.68 -44.72 32.89
C GLY A 338 -12.91 -44.03 34.24
N LYS A 339 -11.87 -43.41 34.81
CA LYS A 339 -11.93 -42.66 36.07
C LYS A 339 -12.25 -41.18 35.86
N GLU A 340 -12.05 -40.68 34.64
CA GLU A 340 -12.26 -39.29 34.28
C GLU A 340 -13.73 -39.00 33.96
N ASP A 341 -14.28 -37.90 34.51
CA ASP A 341 -15.60 -37.40 34.12
C ASP A 341 -15.52 -36.59 32.83
N ILE A 342 -15.77 -37.26 31.70
CA ILE A 342 -15.78 -36.65 30.37
C ILE A 342 -16.77 -35.47 30.30
N ARG A 343 -17.90 -35.52 31.04
CA ARG A 343 -18.90 -34.46 31.01
C ARG A 343 -18.40 -33.20 31.71
N ALA A 344 -17.76 -33.35 32.88
CA ALA A 344 -17.15 -32.24 33.59
C ALA A 344 -16.00 -31.61 32.77
N ILE A 345 -15.12 -32.43 32.19
CA ILE A 345 -14.03 -31.96 31.32
C ILE A 345 -14.59 -31.24 30.10
N THR A 346 -15.61 -31.80 29.43
CA THR A 346 -16.26 -31.14 28.28
C THR A 346 -16.86 -29.79 28.67
N LYS A 347 -17.51 -29.70 29.85
CA LYS A 347 -18.08 -28.44 30.35
C LYS A 347 -16.98 -27.40 30.60
N MET A 348 -15.87 -27.81 31.22
CA MET A 348 -14.71 -26.96 31.47
C MET A 348 -14.07 -26.47 30.16
N SER A 349 -13.77 -27.36 29.21
CA SER A 349 -13.19 -27.01 27.91
C SER A 349 -14.11 -26.06 27.13
N ARG A 350 -15.44 -26.30 27.15
CA ARG A 350 -16.42 -25.40 26.51
C ARG A 350 -16.47 -24.03 27.19
N SER A 351 -16.45 -23.97 28.52
CA SER A 351 -16.44 -22.69 29.24
C SER A 351 -15.19 -21.86 28.94
N ALA A 352 -14.02 -22.49 28.85
CA ALA A 352 -12.78 -21.83 28.48
C ALA A 352 -12.79 -21.31 27.03
N SER A 353 -13.30 -22.09 26.07
CA SER A 353 -13.47 -21.61 24.69
C SER A 353 -14.50 -20.48 24.57
N LEU A 354 -15.52 -20.46 25.45
CA LEU A 354 -16.50 -19.36 25.47
C LEU A 354 -15.92 -18.06 26.02
N LYS A 355 -15.05 -18.15 27.03
CA LYS A 355 -14.30 -16.98 27.53
C LYS A 355 -13.47 -16.35 26.41
N LEU A 356 -12.78 -17.17 25.62
CA LEU A 356 -12.04 -16.69 24.45
C LEU A 356 -12.95 -15.97 23.45
N LEU A 357 -14.15 -16.51 23.17
CA LEU A 357 -15.14 -15.85 22.31
C LEU A 357 -15.59 -14.49 22.88
N SER A 358 -15.79 -14.38 24.20
CA SER A 358 -16.15 -13.13 24.88
C SER A 358 -15.03 -12.08 24.86
N VAL A 359 -13.78 -12.52 24.95
CA VAL A 359 -12.61 -11.64 24.82
C VAL A 359 -12.52 -11.10 23.38
N MET A 360 -12.76 -11.95 22.38
CA MET A 360 -12.66 -11.60 20.95
C MET A 360 -13.91 -10.94 20.34
N SER A 361 -15.02 -10.82 21.08
CA SER A 361 -16.26 -10.23 20.55
C SER A 361 -16.28 -8.71 20.57
N VAL A 362 -15.58 -8.09 21.52
CA VAL A 362 -15.60 -6.63 21.77
C VAL A 362 -14.21 -6.12 22.10
N ILE A 363 -13.85 -4.98 21.49
CA ILE A 363 -12.65 -4.22 21.80
C ILE A 363 -12.85 -3.46 23.11
N ARG A 364 -12.09 -3.82 24.14
CA ARG A 364 -12.09 -3.14 25.43
C ARG A 364 -10.83 -2.30 25.58
N LEU A 365 -10.74 -1.20 24.85
CA LEU A 365 -9.66 -0.22 25.02
C LEU A 365 -9.96 0.76 26.16
N ASP A 366 -11.23 1.08 26.41
CA ASP A 366 -11.65 1.91 27.55
C ASP A 366 -12.00 1.07 28.78
N ASN A 367 -11.99 1.69 29.97
CA ASN A 367 -12.37 1.06 31.26
C ASN A 367 -13.89 0.82 31.39
N GLU A 368 -14.62 0.74 30.29
CA GLU A 368 -16.06 0.50 30.27
C GLU A 368 -16.32 -0.97 30.63
N LEU A 369 -17.15 -1.19 31.66
CA LEU A 369 -17.58 -2.53 32.06
C LEU A 369 -18.64 -3.02 31.07
N ASP A 370 -18.41 -4.18 30.48
CA ASP A 370 -19.37 -4.83 29.57
C ASP A 370 -19.96 -6.10 30.19
N ASN A 371 -21.21 -6.41 29.83
CA ASN A 371 -21.92 -7.59 30.34
C ASN A 371 -21.83 -8.80 29.37
N VAL A 372 -20.94 -8.75 28.38
CA VAL A 372 -20.90 -9.69 27.25
C VAL A 372 -20.61 -11.13 27.70
N GLU A 373 -19.63 -11.35 28.57
CA GLU A 373 -19.29 -12.69 29.09
C GLU A 373 -20.48 -13.31 29.84
N LYS A 374 -21.15 -12.50 30.67
CA LYS A 374 -22.31 -12.90 31.46
C LYS A 374 -23.50 -13.26 30.57
N ILE A 375 -23.74 -12.47 29.52
CA ILE A 375 -24.81 -12.73 28.54
C ILE A 375 -24.52 -14.03 27.77
N LEU A 376 -23.28 -14.21 27.30
CA LEU A 376 -22.87 -15.39 26.54
C LEU A 376 -22.95 -16.67 27.39
N SER A 377 -22.45 -16.65 28.62
CA SER A 377 -22.49 -17.81 29.54
C SER A 377 -23.92 -18.24 29.88
N LEU A 378 -24.78 -17.29 30.27
CA LEU A 378 -26.19 -17.55 30.57
C LEU A 378 -26.94 -18.12 29.35
N ALA A 379 -26.74 -17.52 28.17
CA ALA A 379 -27.50 -17.91 26.99
C ALA A 379 -27.02 -19.22 26.34
N LEU A 380 -25.71 -19.50 26.34
CA LEU A 380 -25.11 -20.55 25.50
C LEU A 380 -24.64 -21.81 26.25
N VAL A 381 -24.37 -21.70 27.55
CA VAL A 381 -23.93 -22.81 28.42
C VAL A 381 -25.08 -23.28 29.31
N ASP A 382 -25.72 -22.37 30.03
CA ASP A 382 -26.71 -22.74 31.06
C ASP A 382 -28.10 -23.06 30.50
N SER A 383 -28.47 -22.53 29.33
CA SER A 383 -29.72 -22.90 28.61
C SER A 383 -29.84 -24.40 28.31
N THR A 384 -28.75 -25.17 28.33
CA THR A 384 -28.81 -26.63 28.10
C THR A 384 -29.29 -27.43 29.31
N ASN A 385 -29.38 -26.85 30.51
CA ASN A 385 -29.88 -27.52 31.71
C ASN A 385 -31.37 -27.29 31.98
N ASN A 386 -32.01 -26.34 31.28
CA ASN A 386 -33.39 -25.89 31.55
C ASN A 386 -34.42 -26.34 30.50
N THR A 387 -34.21 -27.48 29.84
CA THR A 387 -35.22 -28.07 28.94
C THR A 387 -36.37 -28.78 29.68
N SER A 388 -36.56 -28.53 30.98
CA SER A 388 -37.58 -29.22 31.78
C SER A 388 -38.14 -28.34 32.91
N SER A 389 -38.63 -27.14 32.62
CA SER A 389 -39.73 -26.50 33.39
C SER A 389 -39.95 -25.06 32.91
N SER A 390 -41.23 -24.69 32.82
CA SER A 390 -41.78 -23.33 32.67
C SER A 390 -41.41 -22.56 31.40
N LYS A 391 -42.29 -22.73 30.41
CA LYS A 391 -42.66 -21.75 29.39
C LYS A 391 -43.16 -20.48 30.09
N SER A 392 -42.26 -19.56 30.45
CA SER A 392 -42.62 -18.21 30.91
C SER A 392 -42.22 -17.17 29.87
N ILE A 393 -43.19 -16.32 29.58
CA ILE A 393 -43.28 -15.27 28.57
C ILE A 393 -42.23 -14.16 28.82
N THR A 394 -41.73 -13.54 27.74
CA THR A 394 -40.94 -12.28 27.66
C THR A 394 -39.50 -12.25 28.23
N THR A 395 -38.58 -12.98 27.62
CA THR A 395 -37.21 -12.46 27.45
C THR A 395 -36.92 -12.48 25.97
N ALA A 396 -36.85 -11.31 25.33
CA ALA A 396 -36.35 -11.20 23.96
C ALA A 396 -35.04 -11.99 23.88
N ASP A 397 -34.87 -12.81 22.83
CA ASP A 397 -33.64 -13.57 22.58
C ASP A 397 -32.49 -12.56 22.52
N SER A 398 -31.76 -12.39 23.62
CA SER A 398 -30.76 -11.32 23.79
C SER A 398 -29.62 -11.44 22.78
N LEU A 399 -29.44 -12.63 22.20
CA LEU A 399 -28.50 -12.93 21.12
C LEU A 399 -29.10 -12.78 19.70
N ALA A 400 -30.37 -12.41 19.57
CA ALA A 400 -31.01 -12.09 18.28
C ALA A 400 -30.79 -10.62 17.87
N SER A 401 -30.21 -9.80 18.75
CA SER A 401 -29.82 -8.42 18.45
C SER A 401 -28.60 -8.37 17.53
N SER A 402 -28.58 -7.41 16.60
CA SER A 402 -27.41 -7.13 15.77
C SER A 402 -26.29 -6.38 16.51
N THR A 403 -26.58 -5.79 17.68
CA THR A 403 -25.65 -4.97 18.48
C THR A 403 -25.65 -5.42 19.94
N TRP A 404 -24.51 -5.31 20.62
CA TRP A 404 -24.39 -5.56 22.06
C TRP A 404 -25.02 -4.43 22.87
N GLU A 405 -25.73 -4.78 23.94
CA GLU A 405 -26.26 -3.79 24.89
C GLU A 405 -25.08 -3.16 25.66
N GLN A 406 -24.99 -1.82 25.68
CA GLN A 406 -23.92 -1.03 26.32
C GLN A 406 -22.54 -1.02 25.63
N VAL A 407 -22.45 -1.42 24.35
CA VAL A 407 -21.19 -1.36 23.58
C VAL A 407 -21.39 -0.56 22.29
N ALA A 408 -20.46 0.35 22.01
CA ALA A 408 -20.48 1.12 20.76
C ALA A 408 -20.28 0.22 19.52
N PRO A 409 -20.95 0.49 18.39
CA PRO A 409 -20.80 -0.31 17.17
C PRO A 409 -19.37 -0.39 16.65
N THR A 410 -18.59 0.70 16.81
CA THR A 410 -17.19 0.79 16.38
C THR A 410 -16.27 -0.17 17.13
N LYS A 411 -16.62 -0.54 18.38
CA LYS A 411 -15.87 -1.46 19.24
C LYS A 411 -16.32 -2.91 19.10
N THR A 412 -17.38 -3.18 18.34
CA THR A 412 -17.91 -4.54 18.15
C THR A 412 -17.14 -5.27 17.05
N LEU A 413 -16.52 -6.39 17.40
CA LEU A 413 -15.81 -7.27 16.44
C LEU A 413 -16.73 -8.37 15.91
N ILE A 414 -17.47 -9.01 16.82
CA ILE A 414 -18.38 -10.11 16.54
C ILE A 414 -19.73 -9.77 17.12
N THR A 415 -20.76 -9.79 16.28
CA THR A 415 -22.14 -9.52 16.70
C THR A 415 -22.71 -10.66 17.56
N PRO A 416 -23.74 -10.40 18.39
CA PRO A 416 -24.38 -11.45 19.19
C PRO A 416 -24.92 -12.62 18.34
N VAL A 417 -25.48 -12.32 17.16
CA VAL A 417 -25.97 -13.34 16.21
C VAL A 417 -24.83 -14.20 15.67
N GLN A 418 -23.70 -13.59 15.32
CA GLN A 418 -22.50 -14.31 14.88
C GLN A 418 -21.91 -15.16 16.01
N CYS A 419 -21.91 -14.68 17.25
CA CYS A 419 -21.48 -15.47 18.40
C CYS A 419 -22.34 -16.73 18.56
N LYS A 420 -23.67 -16.62 18.38
CA LYS A 420 -24.60 -17.76 18.42
C LYS A 420 -24.32 -18.77 17.31
N SER A 421 -24.08 -18.32 16.07
CA SER A 421 -23.76 -19.21 14.96
C SER A 421 -22.39 -19.88 15.12
N LEU A 422 -21.36 -19.12 15.50
CA LEU A 422 -20.01 -19.62 15.78
C LEU A 422 -20.04 -20.67 16.90
N TRP A 423 -20.80 -20.42 17.97
CA TRP A 423 -20.95 -21.38 19.06
C TRP A 423 -21.65 -22.68 18.63
N ARG A 424 -22.66 -22.59 17.76
CA ARG A 424 -23.32 -23.78 17.20
C ARG A 424 -22.36 -24.58 16.32
N GLN A 425 -21.60 -23.91 15.46
CA GLN A 425 -20.60 -24.55 14.62
C GLN A 425 -19.51 -25.22 15.47
N PHE A 426 -18.96 -24.50 16.44
CA PHE A 426 -17.99 -25.01 17.40
C PHE A 426 -18.50 -26.26 18.15
N LYS A 427 -19.75 -26.24 18.64
CA LYS A 427 -20.37 -27.41 19.29
C LYS A 427 -20.45 -28.61 18.36
N ASN A 428 -20.88 -28.41 17.12
CA ASN A 428 -20.99 -29.50 16.13
C ASN A 428 -19.63 -30.11 15.81
N GLU A 429 -18.60 -29.29 15.59
CA GLU A 429 -17.26 -29.77 15.23
C GLU A 429 -16.55 -30.47 16.41
N THR A 430 -16.73 -29.97 17.64
CA THR A 430 -16.14 -30.59 18.84
C THR A 430 -16.92 -31.81 19.36
N GLN A 431 -18.20 -31.94 18.99
CA GLN A 431 -19.04 -33.07 19.41
C GLN A 431 -18.50 -34.41 18.92
N TYR A 432 -17.90 -34.45 17.73
CA TYR A 432 -17.26 -35.67 17.23
C TYR A 432 -16.12 -36.12 18.16
N THR A 433 -15.24 -35.19 18.56
CA THR A 433 -14.13 -35.46 19.49
C THR A 433 -14.62 -35.94 20.86
N VAL A 434 -15.70 -35.33 21.39
CA VAL A 434 -16.30 -35.78 22.66
C VAL A 434 -16.90 -37.18 22.52
N THR A 435 -17.58 -37.47 21.40
CA THR A 435 -18.17 -38.80 21.16
C THR A 435 -17.09 -39.87 21.01
N GLN A 436 -15.98 -39.54 20.35
CA GLN A 436 -14.82 -40.40 20.22
C GLN A 436 -14.17 -40.69 21.57
N ALA A 437 -14.07 -39.71 22.46
CA ALA A 437 -13.57 -39.92 23.82
C ALA A 437 -14.48 -40.86 24.63
N ILE A 438 -15.81 -40.71 24.50
CA ILE A 438 -16.78 -41.59 25.17
C ILE A 438 -16.66 -43.02 24.64
N SER A 439 -16.58 -43.21 23.32
CA SER A 439 -16.44 -44.53 22.73
C SER A 439 -15.09 -45.18 23.07
N ALA A 440 -14.00 -44.40 23.15
CA ALA A 440 -12.70 -44.86 23.61
C ALA A 440 -12.73 -45.30 25.08
N GLN A 441 -13.39 -44.53 25.95
CA GLN A 441 -13.58 -44.88 27.35
C GLN A 441 -14.41 -46.18 27.49
N GLU A 442 -15.48 -46.32 26.71
CA GLU A 442 -16.33 -47.51 26.73
C GLU A 442 -15.60 -48.75 26.18
N ALA A 443 -14.80 -48.58 25.12
CA ALA A 443 -13.95 -49.65 24.58
C ALA A 443 -12.90 -50.10 25.60
N ASN A 444 -12.25 -49.16 26.29
CA ASN A 444 -11.26 -49.48 27.33
C ASN A 444 -11.92 -50.18 28.53
N ARG A 445 -13.11 -49.74 28.93
CA ARG A 445 -13.92 -50.43 29.96
C ARG A 445 -14.32 -51.84 29.54
N ARG A 446 -14.70 -52.07 28.28
CA ARG A 446 -15.04 -53.41 27.75
C ARG A 446 -13.81 -54.31 27.67
N ASN A 447 -12.65 -53.77 27.29
CA ASN A 447 -11.39 -54.52 27.22
C ASN A 447 -10.87 -54.95 28.61
N ASN A 448 -11.22 -54.23 29.67
CA ASN A 448 -10.90 -54.60 31.05
C ASN A 448 -11.63 -55.88 31.54
N ASN A 449 -12.50 -56.48 30.72
CA ASN A 449 -13.22 -57.72 31.00
C ASN A 449 -12.65 -58.89 30.16
N TRP A 450 -11.33 -59.09 30.19
CA TRP A 450 -10.64 -60.14 29.43
C TRP A 450 -10.83 -61.51 30.09
N MET A 451 -12.01 -62.11 29.91
CA MET A 451 -12.19 -63.55 30.09
C MET A 451 -11.96 -64.23 28.73
N PRO A 452 -11.15 -65.30 28.63
CA PRO A 452 -11.03 -66.06 27.40
C PRO A 452 -12.41 -66.54 26.93
N PRO A 453 -12.69 -66.60 25.61
CA PRO A 453 -13.97 -67.08 25.10
C PRO A 453 -14.38 -68.42 25.74
N PRO A 454 -15.67 -68.67 26.04
CA PRO A 454 -16.09 -69.86 26.77
C PRO A 454 -15.62 -71.19 26.16
N TRP A 455 -15.51 -71.26 24.83
CA TRP A 455 -14.97 -72.43 24.14
C TRP A 455 -13.47 -72.64 24.41
N ALA A 456 -12.70 -71.56 24.56
CA ALA A 456 -11.27 -71.63 24.87
C ALA A 456 -11.07 -72.06 26.33
N MET A 457 -11.95 -71.61 27.25
CA MET A 457 -11.96 -72.09 28.63
C MET A 457 -12.27 -73.59 28.71
N VAL A 458 -13.27 -74.07 27.96
CA VAL A 458 -13.61 -75.51 27.90
C VAL A 458 -12.48 -76.32 27.27
N ALA A 459 -11.88 -75.86 26.18
CA ALA A 459 -10.76 -76.54 25.53
C ALA A 459 -9.53 -76.63 26.46
N LEU A 460 -9.24 -75.58 27.22
CA LEU A 460 -8.12 -75.53 28.16
C LEU A 460 -8.34 -76.46 29.37
N VAL A 461 -9.60 -76.61 29.83
CA VAL A 461 -9.98 -77.56 30.90
C VAL A 461 -9.92 -79.02 30.43
N VAL A 462 -10.31 -79.32 29.19
CA VAL A 462 -10.34 -80.70 28.66
C VAL A 462 -8.98 -81.19 28.18
N LEU A 463 -8.20 -80.35 27.47
CA LEU A 463 -6.89 -80.75 26.95
C LEU A 463 -5.74 -80.54 27.96
N GLY A 464 -5.89 -79.61 28.91
CA GLY A 464 -4.76 -79.12 29.70
C GLY A 464 -3.95 -78.05 28.97
N PHE A 465 -3.35 -77.11 29.72
CA PHE A 465 -2.71 -75.91 29.18
C PHE A 465 -1.50 -76.21 28.26
N ASN A 466 -0.76 -77.28 28.57
CA ASN A 466 0.44 -77.65 27.81
C ASN A 466 0.07 -78.21 26.42
N GLU A 467 -0.88 -79.15 26.35
CA GLU A 467 -1.40 -79.70 25.09
C GLU A 467 -2.08 -78.62 24.22
N PHE A 468 -2.86 -77.72 24.82
CA PHE A 468 -3.55 -76.64 24.09
C PHE A 468 -2.56 -75.68 23.41
N MET A 469 -1.46 -75.33 24.08
CA MET A 469 -0.42 -74.49 23.45
C MET A 469 0.35 -75.23 22.36
N THR A 470 0.60 -76.54 22.49
CA THR A 470 1.17 -77.33 21.38
C THR A 470 0.24 -77.44 20.18
N LEU A 471 -1.08 -77.50 20.39
CA LEU A 471 -2.08 -77.50 19.31
C LEU A 471 -2.09 -76.17 18.54
N LEU A 472 -2.07 -75.03 19.26
CA LEU A 472 -2.05 -73.70 18.63
C LEU A 472 -0.73 -73.35 17.96
N ARG A 473 0.39 -73.85 18.48
CA ARG A 473 1.74 -73.53 17.97
C ARG A 473 2.12 -74.34 16.73
N ASN A 474 1.49 -75.49 16.50
CA ASN A 474 1.85 -76.37 15.40
C ASN A 474 0.68 -76.54 14.40
N PRO A 475 0.69 -75.81 13.26
CA PRO A 475 -0.43 -75.78 12.32
C PRO A 475 -0.75 -77.15 11.69
N LEU A 476 0.20 -78.09 11.73
CA LEU A 476 0.01 -79.45 11.23
C LEU A 476 -0.94 -80.29 12.09
N TYR A 477 -0.97 -80.10 13.42
CA TYR A 477 -1.92 -80.83 14.27
C TYR A 477 -3.35 -80.36 14.04
N ILE A 478 -3.56 -79.06 13.82
CA ILE A 478 -4.87 -78.50 13.45
C ILE A 478 -5.34 -79.10 12.12
N GLY A 479 -4.45 -79.16 11.12
CA GLY A 479 -4.72 -79.81 9.84
C GLY A 479 -5.04 -81.30 9.99
N PHE A 480 -4.29 -82.03 10.82
CA PHE A 480 -4.52 -83.45 11.10
C PHE A 480 -5.89 -83.69 11.75
N PHE A 481 -6.23 -82.97 12.81
CA PHE A 481 -7.55 -83.10 13.46
C PHE A 481 -8.70 -82.72 12.53
N PHE A 482 -8.50 -81.74 11.65
CA PHE A 482 -9.48 -81.38 10.64
C PHE A 482 -9.71 -82.50 9.61
N VAL A 483 -8.64 -83.13 9.13
CA VAL A 483 -8.72 -84.28 8.20
C VAL A 483 -9.36 -85.49 8.89
N VAL A 484 -8.97 -85.80 10.13
CA VAL A 484 -9.59 -86.87 10.94
C VAL A 484 -11.08 -86.62 11.13
N TYR A 485 -11.48 -85.38 11.43
CA TYR A 485 -12.88 -85.00 11.55
C TYR A 485 -13.65 -85.20 10.24
N LEU A 486 -13.09 -84.81 9.09
CA LEU A 486 -13.73 -85.03 7.79
C LEU A 486 -13.87 -86.52 7.45
N VAL A 487 -12.86 -87.34 7.75
CA VAL A 487 -12.92 -88.80 7.55
C VAL A 487 -13.93 -89.44 8.50
N ALA A 488 -13.93 -89.07 9.78
CA ALA A 488 -14.91 -89.56 10.75
C ALA A 488 -16.34 -89.16 10.37
N LYS A 489 -16.55 -87.94 9.87
CA LYS A 489 -17.84 -87.48 9.36
C LYS A 489 -18.25 -88.24 8.10
N ALA A 490 -17.34 -88.48 7.17
CA ALA A 490 -17.61 -89.27 5.97
C ALA A 490 -17.97 -90.72 6.30
N MET A 491 -17.27 -91.33 7.27
CA MET A 491 -17.58 -92.65 7.82
C MET A 491 -18.95 -92.65 8.51
N TRP A 492 -19.26 -91.64 9.32
CA TRP A 492 -20.55 -91.51 9.99
C TRP A 492 -21.73 -91.45 9.00
N VAL A 493 -21.54 -90.75 7.88
CA VAL A 493 -22.55 -90.63 6.81
C VAL A 493 -22.65 -91.91 5.97
N GLN A 494 -21.55 -92.61 5.70
CA GLN A 494 -21.58 -93.85 4.89
C GLN A 494 -21.99 -95.10 5.67
N LEU A 495 -21.76 -95.15 6.99
CA LEU A 495 -22.19 -96.27 7.83
C LEU A 495 -23.64 -96.15 8.32
N ASP A 496 -24.38 -95.12 7.90
CA ASP A 496 -25.78 -94.85 8.27
C ASP A 496 -26.11 -95.27 9.71
N VAL A 497 -25.28 -94.78 10.65
CA VAL A 497 -25.21 -95.27 12.03
C VAL A 497 -26.56 -95.16 12.74
N SER A 498 -27.38 -94.19 12.34
CA SER A 498 -28.76 -93.97 12.77
C SER A 498 -29.73 -95.09 12.36
N ALA A 499 -29.53 -95.76 11.23
CA ALA A 499 -30.38 -96.85 10.75
C ALA A 499 -30.03 -98.20 11.42
N GLU A 500 -28.74 -98.50 11.60
CA GLU A 500 -28.28 -99.77 12.19
C GLU A 500 -28.45 -99.84 13.73
N PHE A 501 -28.33 -98.73 14.47
CA PHE A 501 -28.54 -98.71 15.93
C PHE A 501 -30.01 -98.83 16.36
N ARG A 502 -30.94 -98.82 15.42
CA ARG A 502 -32.37 -98.97 15.67
C ARG A 502 -32.76 -100.40 16.08
N ASN A 503 -31.90 -101.39 15.82
CA ASN A 503 -32.07 -102.79 16.19
C ASN A 503 -31.37 -103.20 17.51
N GLY A 504 -30.91 -102.24 18.32
CA GLY A 504 -30.26 -102.46 19.61
C GLY A 504 -28.74 -102.39 19.57
N ALA A 505 -28.13 -102.08 20.72
CA ALA A 505 -26.69 -101.74 20.81
C ALA A 505 -25.73 -102.89 20.48
N LEU A 506 -26.08 -104.14 20.85
CA LEU A 506 -25.25 -105.32 20.60
C LEU A 506 -25.24 -105.78 19.13
N PRO A 507 -26.39 -105.90 18.44
CA PRO A 507 -26.42 -106.19 17.00
C PRO A 507 -25.79 -105.09 16.14
N GLY A 508 -25.98 -103.82 16.53
CA GLY A 508 -25.41 -102.66 15.83
C GLY A 508 -23.88 -102.66 15.83
N LEU A 509 -23.24 -102.96 16.97
CA LEU A 509 -21.78 -103.01 17.08
C LEU A 509 -21.15 -104.15 16.27
N ILE A 510 -21.80 -105.32 16.22
CA ILE A 510 -21.31 -106.48 15.44
C ILE A 510 -21.46 -106.21 13.93
N SER A 511 -22.59 -105.63 13.49
CA SER A 511 -22.78 -105.20 12.09
C SER A 511 -21.79 -104.12 11.66
N LEU A 512 -21.55 -103.12 12.51
CA LEU A 512 -20.52 -102.11 12.26
C LEU A 512 -19.14 -102.74 12.13
N SER A 513 -18.74 -103.66 13.02
CA SER A 513 -17.40 -104.28 12.99
C SER A 513 -17.14 -105.07 11.70
N THR A 514 -18.16 -105.76 11.18
CA THR A 514 -18.05 -106.59 9.96
C THR A 514 -18.09 -105.75 8.68
N LYS A 515 -18.76 -104.59 8.69
CA LYS A 515 -18.80 -103.64 7.56
C LYS A 515 -17.64 -102.64 7.57
N LEU A 516 -16.91 -102.47 8.68
CA LEU A 516 -15.87 -101.45 8.81
C LEU A 516 -14.69 -101.72 7.87
N LEU A 517 -14.18 -102.95 7.84
CA LEU A 517 -13.08 -103.34 6.93
C LEU A 517 -13.42 -103.17 5.44
N PRO A 518 -14.53 -103.71 4.91
CA PRO A 518 -14.86 -103.56 3.49
C PRO A 518 -15.16 -102.11 3.09
N THR A 519 -15.72 -101.29 3.99
CA THR A 519 -15.98 -99.87 3.72
C THR A 519 -14.69 -99.04 3.69
N VAL A 520 -13.76 -99.30 4.61
CA VAL A 520 -12.42 -98.68 4.59
C VAL A 520 -11.66 -99.07 3.32
N MET A 521 -11.74 -100.34 2.92
CA MET A 521 -11.09 -100.83 1.71
C MET A 521 -11.72 -100.24 0.43
N ASN A 522 -13.04 -100.05 0.39
CA ASN A 522 -13.73 -99.36 -0.71
C ASN A 522 -13.43 -97.85 -0.76
N LEU A 523 -13.28 -97.18 0.38
CA LEU A 523 -12.87 -95.77 0.43
C LEU A 523 -11.42 -95.59 -0.02
N LEU A 524 -10.49 -96.44 0.45
CA LEU A 524 -9.11 -96.43 0.00
C LEU A 524 -8.99 -96.76 -1.49
N ARG A 525 -9.81 -97.69 -1.99
CA ARG A 525 -9.86 -98.05 -3.41
C ARG A 525 -10.45 -96.92 -4.27
N LYS A 526 -11.54 -96.26 -3.84
CA LYS A 526 -12.08 -95.08 -4.53
C LYS A 526 -11.11 -93.90 -4.52
N LEU A 527 -10.39 -93.68 -3.42
CA LEU A 527 -9.35 -92.64 -3.32
C LEU A 527 -8.13 -92.96 -4.20
N ALA A 528 -7.75 -94.24 -4.31
CA ALA A 528 -6.70 -94.69 -5.23
C ALA A 528 -7.13 -94.60 -6.71
N GLU A 529 -8.37 -94.96 -7.04
CA GLU A 529 -8.94 -94.88 -8.39
C GLU A 529 -9.19 -93.42 -8.84
N GLN A 530 -9.54 -92.51 -7.92
CA GLN A 530 -9.64 -91.06 -8.20
C GLN A 530 -8.28 -90.36 -8.30
N GLY A 531 -7.20 -90.97 -7.81
CA GLY A 531 -5.83 -90.48 -7.99
C GLY A 531 -5.16 -90.88 -9.32
N GLN A 532 -5.80 -91.76 -10.12
CA GLN A 532 -5.19 -92.37 -11.32
C GLN A 532 -6.03 -92.29 -12.62
N ALA A 533 -7.14 -91.55 -12.67
CA ALA A 533 -7.95 -91.40 -13.90
C ALA A 533 -7.68 -90.07 -14.65
N PRO A 534 -7.41 -90.09 -15.98
CA PRO A 534 -7.18 -88.90 -16.81
C PRO A 534 -8.47 -88.22 -17.30
N SER A 535 -8.33 -86.93 -17.65
CA SER A 535 -9.37 -85.95 -18.01
C SER A 535 -10.32 -86.36 -19.14
N ALA A 536 -11.62 -86.06 -18.98
CA ALA A 536 -12.55 -85.91 -20.11
C ALA A 536 -13.63 -84.85 -19.82
N ASN A 537 -13.69 -83.87 -20.72
CA ASN A 537 -14.62 -82.75 -20.82
C ASN A 537 -15.98 -83.18 -21.41
N SER A 538 -17.08 -82.58 -20.94
CA SER A 538 -18.18 -82.12 -21.82
C SER A 538 -19.19 -81.19 -21.10
N ASN A 539 -19.35 -80.00 -21.69
CA ASN A 539 -20.47 -79.03 -21.55
C ASN A 539 -21.80 -79.63 -22.09
N PRO A 540 -23.01 -78.98 -22.00
CA PRO A 540 -23.28 -77.53 -21.92
C PRO A 540 -24.48 -77.04 -21.03
N GLN A 541 -24.58 -75.70 -20.87
CA GLN A 541 -25.75 -74.78 -20.81
C GLN A 541 -27.01 -75.15 -19.98
N GLN A 542 -27.77 -74.28 -19.31
CA GLN A 542 -28.05 -72.84 -19.41
C GLN A 542 -28.91 -72.44 -18.18
N GLY A 543 -28.89 -71.19 -17.72
CA GLY A 543 -29.91 -70.68 -16.78
C GLY A 543 -29.47 -69.48 -15.94
N THR A 544 -29.59 -68.29 -16.51
CA THR A 544 -29.28 -66.95 -15.96
C THR A 544 -30.15 -66.52 -14.77
N ALA A 545 -29.57 -65.80 -13.80
CA ALA A 545 -30.03 -64.45 -13.41
C ALA A 545 -29.04 -63.76 -12.43
N SER A 546 -28.74 -62.52 -12.80
CA SER A 546 -27.77 -61.52 -12.33
C SER A 546 -27.85 -61.09 -10.85
N GLY A 547 -26.73 -60.54 -10.34
CA GLY A 547 -26.76 -59.75 -9.10
C GLY A 547 -25.44 -59.23 -8.52
N VAL A 548 -24.51 -58.78 -9.37
CA VAL A 548 -23.37 -57.85 -9.15
C VAL A 548 -22.91 -57.53 -7.72
N SER A 549 -21.67 -57.94 -7.41
CA SER A 549 -20.79 -57.35 -6.39
C SER A 549 -19.72 -56.47 -7.06
N SER A 550 -19.58 -55.24 -6.57
CA SER A 550 -18.49 -54.32 -6.87
C SER A 550 -17.21 -54.72 -6.12
N SER A 551 -16.08 -54.82 -6.82
CA SER A 551 -14.76 -54.71 -6.20
C SER A 551 -13.77 -53.95 -7.10
N VAL A 552 -13.20 -52.94 -6.46
CA VAL A 552 -11.93 -52.26 -6.71
C VAL A 552 -10.84 -53.18 -7.27
N GLY A 553 -10.01 -52.65 -8.17
CA GLY A 553 -8.81 -53.29 -8.67
C GLY A 553 -7.86 -52.27 -9.30
N SER A 554 -6.93 -51.80 -8.48
CA SER A 554 -5.64 -51.20 -8.83
C SER A 554 -4.82 -52.07 -9.80
N SER A 555 -4.01 -51.44 -10.66
CA SER A 555 -2.53 -51.57 -10.70
C SER A 555 -1.95 -51.40 -12.12
N SER A 556 -0.87 -50.59 -12.23
CA SER A 556 0.39 -50.77 -13.00
C SER A 556 0.36 -51.58 -14.32
N SER A 557 1.06 -51.27 -15.41
CA SER A 557 2.29 -50.51 -15.65
C SER A 557 2.65 -50.64 -17.15
N SER A 558 3.50 -49.73 -17.65
CA SER A 558 4.52 -49.96 -18.71
C SER A 558 4.00 -50.13 -20.16
N LEU A 559 4.61 -49.65 -21.26
CA LEU A 559 5.98 -49.26 -21.62
C LEU A 559 5.94 -48.53 -22.99
N ASN A 560 7.00 -47.76 -23.28
CA ASN A 560 7.50 -47.35 -24.61
C ASN A 560 6.65 -46.35 -25.43
N SER A 561 7.20 -45.39 -26.18
CA SER A 561 8.53 -45.24 -26.78
C SER A 561 8.73 -43.78 -27.25
N THR A 562 9.96 -43.32 -27.12
CA THR A 562 10.77 -42.49 -28.05
C THR A 562 10.14 -41.52 -29.06
N GLU A 563 10.83 -40.37 -29.12
CA GLU A 563 11.26 -39.61 -30.30
C GLU A 563 10.57 -38.28 -30.71
N THR A 564 11.39 -37.23 -30.56
CA THR A 564 11.63 -36.09 -31.46
C THR A 564 10.59 -34.98 -31.66
N VAL A 565 10.89 -33.84 -31.04
CA VAL A 565 11.27 -32.56 -31.69
C VAL A 565 10.54 -32.20 -33.00
N SER A 566 9.74 -31.12 -32.96
CA SER A 566 10.02 -29.90 -33.73
C SER A 566 9.00 -28.78 -33.48
N ASN A 567 9.53 -27.57 -33.29
CA ASN A 567 8.88 -26.26 -33.36
C ASN A 567 7.86 -26.11 -34.51
N SER A 568 6.81 -25.33 -34.26
CA SER A 568 6.40 -24.25 -35.17
C SER A 568 5.45 -23.27 -34.48
N THR A 569 5.97 -22.07 -34.22
CA THR A 569 5.29 -20.78 -34.31
C THR A 569 4.45 -20.64 -35.59
N LYS A 570 3.24 -20.09 -35.49
CA LYS A 570 2.70 -19.07 -36.41
C LYS A 570 1.36 -18.48 -35.93
N ASP A 571 1.41 -17.18 -35.67
CA ASP A 571 0.55 -16.10 -36.19
C ASP A 571 -0.95 -16.37 -36.37
N ASP A 572 -1.78 -15.70 -35.55
CA ASP A 572 -2.45 -14.44 -35.91
C ASP A 572 -2.60 -13.54 -34.66
#